data_AF-A0A924A036-F1
#
_entry.id   AF-A0A924A036-F1
#
_cell.length_a   1.000
_cell.length_b   1.000
_cell.length_c   1.000
_cell.angle_alpha   90.00
_cell.angle_beta   90.00
_cell.angle_gamma   90.00
#
_symmetry.space_group_name_H-M   'P 1'
#
loop_
_entity.id
_entity.type
_entity.pdbx_description
1 polymer ?
#
loop_
_entity_poly.entity_id
_entity_poly.type
_entity_poly.pdbx_seq_one_letter_code
_entity_poly.pdbx_strand_id
1 'polypeptide(L)'
;MNTTKFLATLLVTAFALPVFAQTATPAIGQTQRNQESRIAEGVRSGELTRPEAQKLQQQQQVIRADKRAAKADGVVTGAERRKIKREQAKANRSIYRKKHNGRTA
;
A
#
# COMPACT_ATOMS: atom_id res chain seq x y z
N MET A 1 -27.42 -59.54 27.33
CA MET A 1 -26.35 -60.21 26.57
C MET A 1 -26.17 -59.54 25.22
N ASN A 2 -25.14 -58.68 25.21
CA ASN A 2 -24.22 -58.19 24.19
C ASN A 2 -24.32 -58.69 22.72
N THR A 3 -23.80 -57.80 21.85
CA THR A 3 -23.21 -57.97 20.51
C THR A 3 -24.20 -57.81 19.34
N THR A 4 -23.96 -57.01 18.30
CA THR A 4 -22.71 -56.76 17.54
C THR A 4 -22.75 -55.39 16.85
N LYS A 5 -21.57 -54.75 16.73
CA LYS A 5 -21.33 -53.49 16.03
C LYS A 5 -21.14 -53.74 14.54
N PHE A 6 -21.79 -52.97 13.66
CA PHE A 6 -21.42 -52.91 12.25
C PHE A 6 -20.64 -51.63 11.96
N LEU A 7 -19.43 -51.83 11.42
CA LEU A 7 -18.51 -50.84 10.89
C LEU A 7 -19.19 -50.03 9.78
N ALA A 8 -19.09 -48.70 9.87
CA ALA A 8 -19.24 -47.82 8.72
C ALA A 8 -17.90 -47.12 8.46
N THR A 9 -17.25 -47.57 7.40
CA THR A 9 -15.97 -47.11 6.87
C THR A 9 -16.10 -45.71 6.26
N LEU A 10 -15.34 -44.78 6.83
CA LEU A 10 -14.50 -43.73 6.23
C LEU A 10 -14.88 -43.16 4.84
N LEU A 11 -15.22 -41.86 4.81
CA LEU A 11 -14.82 -40.97 3.72
C LEU A 11 -14.49 -39.59 4.31
N VAL A 12 -13.27 -39.43 4.85
CA VAL A 12 -12.75 -38.10 5.20
C VAL A 12 -12.30 -37.46 3.90
N THR A 13 -13.20 -36.72 3.25
CA THR A 13 -12.82 -35.82 2.14
C THR A 13 -11.94 -34.72 2.71
N ALA A 14 -10.64 -34.80 2.46
CA ALA A 14 -9.68 -33.74 2.74
C ALA A 14 -10.03 -32.53 1.87
N PHE A 15 -10.67 -31.52 2.46
CA PHE A 15 -10.93 -30.25 1.81
C PHE A 15 -9.62 -29.45 1.78
N ALA A 16 -8.85 -29.60 0.70
CA ALA A 16 -7.67 -28.78 0.47
C ALA A 16 -8.14 -27.34 0.14
N LEU A 17 -8.14 -26.46 1.14
CA LEU A 17 -8.38 -25.04 0.92
C LEU A 17 -7.22 -24.46 0.10
N PRO A 18 -7.46 -23.87 -1.08
CA PRO A 18 -6.42 -23.07 -1.73
C PRO A 18 -6.15 -21.86 -0.82
N VAL A 19 -4.96 -21.83 -0.22
CA VAL A 19 -4.46 -20.66 0.50
C VAL A 19 -4.20 -19.58 -0.55
N PHE A 20 -5.18 -18.72 -0.80
CA PHE A 20 -4.98 -17.53 -1.61
C PHE A 20 -3.95 -16.64 -0.90
N ALA A 21 -2.72 -16.63 -1.43
CA ALA A 21 -1.69 -15.69 -1.04
C ALA A 21 -2.23 -14.27 -1.28
N GLN A 22 -2.62 -13.58 -0.20
CA GLN A 22 -3.14 -12.22 -0.25
C GLN A 22 -2.03 -11.26 -0.71
N THR A 23 -1.91 -11.05 -2.02
CA THR A 23 -0.99 -10.09 -2.66
C THR A 23 -1.49 -8.63 -2.55
N ALA A 24 -2.47 -8.35 -1.70
CA ALA A 24 -2.79 -6.99 -1.33
C ALA A 24 -1.71 -6.50 -0.36
N THR A 25 -0.74 -5.68 -0.80
CA THR A 25 0.13 -4.91 0.11
C THR A 25 -0.68 -3.76 0.71
N PRO A 26 -1.34 -3.89 1.88
CA PRO A 26 -2.35 -2.94 2.34
C PRO A 26 -1.65 -1.67 2.87
N ALA A 27 -0.49 -1.85 3.51
CA ALA A 27 0.30 -0.79 4.12
C ALA A 27 0.77 0.28 3.11
N ILE A 28 1.19 -0.13 1.91
CA ILE A 28 1.70 0.80 0.87
C ILE A 28 0.57 1.69 0.30
N GLY A 29 -0.66 1.18 0.28
CA GLY A 29 -1.84 1.96 -0.07
C GLY A 29 -2.12 3.06 0.95
N GLN A 30 -2.08 2.70 2.24
CA GLN A 30 -2.37 3.62 3.33
C GLN A 30 -1.37 4.79 3.40
N THR A 31 -0.07 4.53 3.23
CA THR A 31 0.95 5.59 3.27
C THR A 31 0.70 6.67 2.21
N GLN A 32 0.33 6.27 0.98
CA GLN A 32 0.08 7.22 -0.10
C GLN A 32 -1.15 8.09 0.17
N ARG A 33 -2.23 7.50 0.71
CA ARG A 33 -3.43 8.26 1.13
C ARG A 33 -3.12 9.28 2.21
N ASN A 34 -2.34 8.90 3.22
CA ASN A 34 -1.92 9.80 4.29
C ASN A 34 -1.09 10.98 3.74
N GLN A 35 -0.21 10.71 2.78
CA GLN A 35 0.58 11.75 2.13
C GLN A 35 -0.28 12.70 1.28
N GLU A 36 -1.25 12.18 0.52
CA GLU A 36 -2.21 13.00 -0.23
C GLU A 36 -3.03 13.90 0.70
N SER A 37 -3.49 13.35 1.84
CA SER A 37 -4.17 14.13 2.88
C SER A 37 -3.31 15.27 3.43
N ARG A 38 -2.03 15.02 3.73
CA ARG A 38 -1.09 16.06 4.20
C ARG A 38 -0.81 17.14 3.16
N ILE A 39 -0.81 16.79 1.87
CA ILE A 39 -0.68 17.77 0.79
C ILE A 39 -1.95 18.63 0.73
N ALA A 40 -3.14 18.00 0.77
CA ALA A 40 -4.40 18.73 0.75
C ALA A 40 -4.57 19.65 1.97
N GLU A 41 -4.19 19.17 3.15
CA GLU A 41 -4.15 19.97 4.37
C GLU A 41 -3.19 21.15 4.23
N GLY A 42 -1.95 20.92 3.76
CA GLY A 42 -0.97 22.00 3.57
C GLY A 42 -1.43 23.06 2.57
N VAL A 43 -2.18 22.68 1.53
CA VAL A 43 -2.80 23.65 0.60
C VAL A 43 -3.91 24.42 1.30
N ARG A 44 -4.77 23.75 2.07
CA ARG A 44 -5.88 24.38 2.79
C ARG A 44 -5.42 25.33 3.90
N SER A 45 -4.36 24.97 4.63
CA SER A 45 -3.78 25.77 5.70
C SER A 45 -2.88 26.91 5.18
N GLY A 46 -2.52 26.89 3.90
CA GLY A 46 -1.57 27.83 3.33
C GLY A 46 -0.10 27.48 3.60
N GLU A 47 0.19 26.37 4.28
CA GLU A 47 1.57 25.87 4.50
C GLU A 47 2.26 25.38 3.22
N LEU A 48 1.51 25.22 2.12
CA LEU A 48 2.02 24.84 0.81
C LEU A 48 1.54 25.82 -0.25
N THR A 49 2.48 26.43 -0.96
CA THR A 49 2.18 27.20 -2.16
C THR A 49 1.67 26.30 -3.29
N ARG A 50 0.89 26.85 -4.24
CA ARG A 50 0.39 26.10 -5.41
C ARG A 50 1.50 25.37 -6.19
N PRO A 51 2.67 25.99 -6.50
CA PRO A 51 3.75 25.30 -7.20
C PRO A 51 4.37 24.16 -6.39
N GLU A 52 4.39 24.27 -5.06
CA GLU A 52 4.92 23.22 -4.19
C GLU A 52 3.96 22.05 -4.09
N ALA A 53 2.67 22.31 -3.95
CA ALA A 53 1.64 21.30 -4.01
C ALA A 53 1.68 20.54 -5.34
N GLN A 54 1.84 21.23 -6.48
CA GLN A 54 1.99 20.61 -7.79
C GLN A 54 3.21 19.68 -7.86
N LYS A 55 4.38 20.11 -7.37
CA LYS A 55 5.59 19.27 -7.30
C LYS A 55 5.38 18.03 -6.44
N LEU A 56 4.71 18.17 -5.29
CA LEU A 56 4.39 17.03 -4.42
C LEU A 56 3.40 16.08 -5.08
N GLN A 57 2.39 16.58 -5.79
CA GLN A 57 1.44 15.76 -6.55
C GLN A 57 2.12 14.97 -7.68
N GLN A 58 3.05 15.58 -8.41
CA GLN A 58 3.86 14.88 -9.42
C GLN A 58 4.64 13.71 -8.81
N GLN A 59 5.26 13.92 -7.63
CA GLN A 59 5.95 12.83 -6.92
C GLN A 59 4.98 11.68 -6.56
N GLN A 60 3.76 11.99 -6.12
CA GLN A 60 2.74 10.96 -5.83
C GLN A 60 2.28 10.20 -7.07
N GLN A 61 2.21 10.88 -8.23
CA GLN A 61 1.87 10.23 -9.50
C GLN A 61 2.96 9.25 -9.93
N VAL A 62 4.24 9.61 -9.80
CA VAL A 62 5.37 8.70 -10.08
C VAL A 62 5.29 7.45 -9.19
N ILE A 63 5.11 7.62 -7.88
CA ILE A 63 4.95 6.48 -6.94
C ILE A 63 3.74 5.62 -7.32
N ARG A 64 2.64 6.23 -7.79
CA ARG A 64 1.46 5.48 -8.26
C ARG A 64 1.78 4.68 -9.52
N ALA A 65 2.55 5.23 -10.45
CA ALA A 65 2.99 4.53 -11.64
C ALA A 65 3.91 3.36 -11.29
N ASP A 66 4.89 3.56 -10.41
CA ASP A 66 5.79 2.50 -9.93
C ASP A 66 5.03 1.37 -9.22
N LYS A 67 4.03 1.71 -8.40
CA LYS A 67 3.13 0.72 -7.78
C LYS A 67 2.29 -0.06 -8.78
N ARG A 68 1.91 0.55 -9.90
CA ARG A 68 1.15 -0.14 -10.97
C ARG A 68 2.07 -1.05 -11.77
N ALA A 69 3.27 -0.58 -12.12
CA ALA A 69 4.29 -1.36 -12.80
C ALA A 69 4.66 -2.61 -11.98
N ALA A 70 4.94 -2.45 -10.69
CA ALA A 70 5.26 -3.57 -9.80
C ALA A 70 4.10 -4.56 -9.56
N LYS A 71 2.89 -4.25 -10.02
CA LYS A 71 1.73 -5.14 -9.96
C LYS A 71 1.38 -5.74 -11.32
N ALA A 72 2.01 -5.28 -12.40
CA ALA A 72 1.61 -5.62 -13.76
C ALA A 72 1.85 -7.10 -14.09
N ASP A 73 2.89 -7.69 -13.51
CA ASP A 73 3.25 -9.12 -13.64
C ASP A 73 2.52 -10.01 -12.61
N GLY A 74 1.67 -9.43 -11.77
CA GLY A 74 0.90 -10.14 -10.73
C GLY A 74 1.66 -10.41 -9.43
N VAL A 75 2.98 -10.16 -9.37
CA VAL A 75 3.80 -10.45 -8.18
C VAL A 75 4.70 -9.29 -7.82
N VAL A 76 4.35 -8.58 -6.74
CA VAL A 76 5.24 -7.54 -6.18
C VAL A 76 6.43 -8.21 -5.48
N THR A 77 7.61 -8.13 -6.10
CA THR A 77 8.85 -8.66 -5.54
C THR A 77 9.32 -7.87 -4.30
N GLY A 78 10.20 -8.49 -3.51
CA GLY A 78 10.81 -7.80 -2.36
C GLY A 78 11.64 -6.57 -2.77
N ALA A 79 12.28 -6.61 -3.95
CA ALA A 79 13.06 -5.48 -4.46
C ALA A 79 12.17 -4.29 -4.82
N GLU A 80 11.06 -4.53 -5.51
CA GLU A 80 10.08 -3.48 -5.86
C GLU A 80 9.44 -2.90 -4.62
N ARG A 81 9.08 -3.75 -3.65
CA ARG A 81 8.57 -3.29 -2.36
C ARG A 81 9.55 -2.35 -1.67
N ARG A 82 10.85 -2.67 -1.67
CA ARG A 82 11.91 -1.80 -1.12
C ARG A 82 12.07 -0.50 -1.91
N LYS A 83 11.99 -0.55 -3.25
CA LYS A 83 12.01 0.65 -4.12
C LYS A 83 10.86 1.59 -3.76
N ILE A 84 9.62 1.08 -3.79
CA ILE A 84 8.41 1.86 -3.48
C ILE A 84 8.48 2.44 -2.05
N LYS A 85 8.95 1.67 -1.06
CA LYS A 85 9.11 2.15 0.32
C LYS A 85 10.12 3.30 0.41
N ARG A 86 11.24 3.23 -0.32
CA ARG A 86 12.24 4.31 -0.37
C ARG A 86 11.67 5.57 -1.02
N GLU A 87 10.90 5.43 -2.09
CA GLU A 87 10.23 6.55 -2.76
C GLU A 87 9.21 7.21 -1.83
N GLN A 88 8.38 6.42 -1.14
CA GLN A 88 7.46 6.95 -0.12
C GLN A 88 8.18 7.69 0.99
N ALA A 89 9.33 7.19 1.47
CA ALA A 89 10.13 7.88 2.47
C ALA A 89 10.73 9.20 1.95
N LYS A 90 11.11 9.26 0.67
CA LYS A 90 11.57 10.50 0.01
C LYS A 90 10.42 11.51 -0.16
N ALA A 91 9.23 11.05 -0.56
CA ALA A 91 8.03 11.87 -0.64
C ALA A 91 7.65 12.43 0.75
N ASN A 92 7.70 11.60 1.80
CA ASN A 92 7.43 12.03 3.17
C ASN A 92 8.34 13.19 3.61
N ARG A 93 9.65 13.06 3.36
CA ARG A 93 10.64 14.11 3.65
C ARG A 93 10.38 15.38 2.83
N SER A 94 9.99 15.22 1.56
CA SER A 94 9.67 16.34 0.68
C SER A 94 8.43 17.09 1.17
N ILE A 95 7.36 16.39 1.55
CA ILE A 95 6.14 16.98 2.12
C ILE A 95 6.48 17.74 3.40
N TYR A 96 7.21 17.10 4.34
CA TYR A 96 7.61 17.74 5.58
C TYR A 96 8.40 19.03 5.33
N ARG A 97 9.48 18.94 4.54
CA ARG A 97 10.31 20.11 4.23
C ARG A 97 9.50 21.22 3.57
N LYS A 98 8.57 20.89 2.68
CA LYS A 98 7.75 21.88 1.97
C LYS A 98 6.74 22.56 2.88
N LYS A 99 6.07 21.81 3.78
CA LYS A 99 5.18 22.40 4.79
C LYS A 99 5.90 23.35 5.77
N HIS A 100 7.21 23.18 5.98
CA HIS A 100 7.98 23.91 7.01
C HIS A 100 9.03 24.87 6.44
N ASN A 101 9.01 25.17 5.14
CA ASN A 101 10.06 26.00 4.53
C ASN A 101 9.79 27.51 4.62
N GLY A 102 8.78 27.93 5.37
CA GLY A 102 8.40 29.34 5.55
C GLY A 102 7.77 29.99 4.31
N ARG A 103 7.49 29.24 3.23
CA ARG A 103 6.74 29.74 2.09
C ARG A 103 5.26 29.45 2.31
N THR A 104 4.45 30.48 2.35
CA THR A 104 2.99 30.37 2.47
C THR A 104 2.30 30.75 1.17
N ALA A 105 1.12 30.17 0.93
CA ALA A 105 0.30 30.39 -0.27
C ALA A 105 -0.24 31.81 -0.38
#